data_AF-F3MEL3-F1
#
_entry.id   AF-F3MEL3-F1
#
_cell.length_a   1.000
_cell.length_b   1.000
_cell.length_c   1.000
_cell.angle_alpha   90.00
_cell.angle_beta   90.00
_cell.angle_gamma   90.00
#
_symmetry.space_group_name_H-M   'P 1'
#
loop_
_entity.id
_entity.type
_entity.pdbx_description
1 polymer ?
#
loop_
_entity_poly.entity_id
_entity_poly.type
_entity_poly.pdbx_seq_one_letter_code
_entity_poly.pdbx_strand_id
1 'polypeptide(L)'
;MLWMLFGVVIILNCRYNYMNPDSDWIRWNKRLPEDYEQDDHDLLKNQVGAAIGGFIGGVLVLIGLATLVQPGGTPMSWGALFGFAVILLGIGLLARRYPTFGWSRDEGWKVKGDSERSDTYMDLVKFGGLVSICLGSAFFVLGLIILLV
;
A
#
# COMPACT_ATOMS: atom_id res chain seq x y z
N MET A 1 -19.24 -5.95 -6.93
CA MET A 1 -18.83 -4.99 -7.98
C MET A 1 -18.52 -3.59 -7.45
N LEU A 2 -19.40 -2.96 -6.66
CA LEU A 2 -19.18 -1.62 -6.08
C LEU A 2 -17.85 -1.48 -5.30
N TRP A 3 -17.54 -2.44 -4.41
CA TRP A 3 -16.29 -2.47 -3.62
C TRP A 3 -15.04 -2.50 -4.48
N MET A 4 -15.09 -3.18 -5.62
CA MET A 4 -13.98 -3.26 -6.56
C MET A 4 -13.73 -1.90 -7.22
N LEU A 5 -14.78 -1.21 -7.65
CA LEU A 5 -14.67 0.11 -8.25
C LEU A 5 -14.08 1.12 -7.25
N PHE A 6 -14.58 1.14 -6.01
CA PHE A 6 -14.00 1.99 -4.97
C PHE A 6 -12.53 1.64 -4.70
N GLY A 7 -12.21 0.35 -4.61
CA GLY A 7 -10.84 -0.12 -4.40
C GLY A 7 -9.89 0.34 -5.52
N VAL A 8 -10.30 0.22 -6.78
CA VAL A 8 -9.50 0.68 -7.93
C VAL A 8 -9.30 2.19 -7.90
N VAL A 9 -10.35 2.97 -7.64
CA VAL A 9 -10.25 4.44 -7.55
C VAL A 9 -9.29 4.85 -6.45
N ILE A 10 -9.37 4.21 -5.27
CA ILE A 10 -8.45 4.45 -4.16
C ILE A 10 -7.02 4.12 -4.56
N ILE A 11 -6.78 2.97 -5.19
CA ILE A 11 -5.43 2.58 -5.65
C ILE A 11 -4.86 3.62 -6.62
N LEU A 12 -5.66 4.09 -7.57
CA LEU A 12 -5.22 5.10 -8.54
C LEU A 12 -4.87 6.42 -7.86
N ASN A 13 -5.72 6.89 -6.94
CA ASN A 13 -5.48 8.12 -6.19
C ASN A 13 -4.24 7.99 -5.28
N CYS A 14 -4.11 6.88 -4.56
CA CYS A 14 -2.96 6.58 -3.72
C CYS A 14 -1.67 6.47 -4.54
N ARG A 15 -1.71 5.85 -5.73
CA ARG A 15 -0.55 5.83 -6.64
C ARG A 15 -0.15 7.23 -7.07
N TYR A 16 -1.11 8.07 -7.44
CA TYR A 16 -0.83 9.47 -7.80
C TYR A 16 -0.19 10.23 -6.63
N ASN A 17 -0.74 10.12 -5.42
CA ASN A 17 -0.22 10.79 -4.22
C ASN A 17 1.15 10.25 -3.78
N TYR A 18 1.42 8.97 -4.03
CA TYR A 18 2.72 8.36 -3.74
C TYR A 18 3.82 8.93 -4.65
N MET A 19 3.49 9.09 -5.94
CA MET A 19 4.41 9.61 -6.97
C MET A 19 4.54 11.14 -6.93
N ASN A 20 3.54 11.86 -6.39
CA ASN A 20 3.52 13.32 -6.28
C ASN A 20 3.16 13.74 -4.84
N PRO A 21 4.02 13.45 -3.85
CA PRO A 21 3.72 13.65 -2.42
C PRO A 21 3.61 15.12 -2.02
N ASP A 22 4.08 16.05 -2.85
CA ASP A 22 4.03 17.50 -2.66
C ASP A 22 2.97 18.20 -3.53
N SER A 23 2.10 17.44 -4.22
CA SER A 23 1.08 17.99 -5.11
C SER A 23 0.16 19.01 -4.43
N ASP A 24 -0.35 19.97 -5.21
CA ASP A 24 -1.26 21.01 -4.72
C ASP A 24 -2.49 20.43 -4.02
N TRP A 25 -2.96 19.26 -4.47
CA TRP A 25 -4.05 18.52 -3.82
C TRP A 25 -3.70 18.12 -2.37
N ILE A 26 -2.49 17.61 -2.14
CA ILE A 26 -2.02 17.20 -0.81
C ILE A 26 -1.76 18.43 0.07
N ARG A 27 -1.15 19.49 -0.49
CA ARG A 27 -0.94 20.77 0.21
C ARG A 27 -2.25 21.39 0.63
N TRP A 28 -3.24 21.43 -0.27
CA TRP A 28 -4.58 21.93 0.01
C TRP A 28 -5.25 21.12 1.13
N ASN A 29 -5.20 19.79 1.08
CA ASN A 29 -5.79 18.93 2.11
C ASN A 29 -5.15 19.15 3.49
N LYS A 30 -3.84 19.42 3.54
CA LYS A 30 -3.11 19.76 4.77
C LYS A 30 -3.21 21.24 5.16
N ARG A 31 -3.82 22.08 4.33
CA ARG A 31 -3.91 23.54 4.51
C ARG A 31 -2.54 24.19 4.75
N LEU A 32 -1.56 23.77 3.94
CA LEU A 32 -0.20 24.32 4.03
C LEU A 32 -0.12 25.70 3.36
N PRO A 33 0.65 26.65 3.93
CA PRO A 33 1.01 27.89 3.25
C PRO A 33 1.78 27.65 1.95
N GLU A 34 1.69 28.55 0.98
CA GLU A 34 2.37 28.41 -0.32
C GLU A 34 3.89 28.53 -0.21
N ASP A 35 4.39 29.21 0.83
CA ASP A 35 5.81 29.42 1.11
C ASP A 35 6.45 28.31 1.97
N TYR A 36 5.67 27.28 2.37
CA TYR A 36 6.18 26.17 3.15
C TYR A 36 6.88 25.12 2.26
N GLU A 37 8.20 25.06 2.33
CA GLU A 37 8.97 23.96 1.74
C GLU A 37 8.85 22.70 2.62
N GLN A 38 8.31 21.62 2.06
CA GLN A 38 8.25 20.33 2.73
C GLN A 38 9.63 19.68 2.79
N ASP A 39 10.02 19.26 3.99
CA ASP A 39 11.24 18.47 4.21
C ASP A 39 11.03 16.99 3.82
N ASP A 40 12.12 16.25 3.67
CA ASP A 40 12.15 14.81 3.31
C ASP A 40 11.23 13.98 4.20
N HIS A 41 11.19 14.31 5.50
CA HIS A 41 10.35 13.63 6.47
C HIS A 41 8.85 13.83 6.21
N ASP A 42 8.44 15.02 5.77
CA ASP A 42 7.04 15.34 5.47
C ASP A 42 6.57 14.65 4.18
N LEU A 43 7.45 14.59 3.18
CA LEU A 43 7.22 13.86 1.93
C LEU A 43 7.09 12.37 2.20
N LEU A 44 8.00 11.81 3.01
CA LEU A 44 7.96 10.42 3.41
C LEU A 44 6.65 10.07 4.12
N LYS A 45 6.20 10.92 5.04
CA LYS A 45 4.92 10.72 5.74
C LYS A 45 3.74 10.65 4.76
N ASN A 46 3.75 11.45 3.69
CA ASN A 46 2.73 11.41 2.64
C ASN A 46 2.80 10.12 1.83
N GLN A 47 4.01 9.69 1.45
CA GLN A 47 4.21 8.44 0.73
C GLN A 47 3.78 7.22 1.56
N VAL A 48 4.07 7.20 2.86
CA VAL A 48 3.61 6.15 3.78
C VAL A 48 2.09 6.13 3.88
N GLY A 49 1.45 7.29 4.05
CA GLY A 49 -0.01 7.39 4.06
C GLY A 49 -0.64 6.90 2.76
N ALA A 50 -0.06 7.27 1.62
CA ALA A 50 -0.50 6.81 0.30
C ALA A 50 -0.31 5.29 0.14
N ALA A 51 0.79 4.72 0.63
CA ALA A 51 1.03 3.28 0.60
C ALA A 51 -0.01 2.52 1.46
N ILE A 52 -0.32 3.02 2.66
CA ILE A 52 -1.38 2.45 3.52
C ILE A 52 -2.74 2.53 2.83
N GLY A 53 -3.08 3.69 2.25
CA GLY A 53 -4.33 3.85 1.49
C GLY A 53 -4.41 2.91 0.28
N GLY A 54 -3.31 2.73 -0.45
CA GLY A 54 -3.23 1.80 -1.58
C GLY A 54 -3.43 0.35 -1.15
N PHE A 55 -2.89 -0.03 0.01
CA PHE A 55 -3.14 -1.34 0.62
C PHE A 55 -4.63 -1.55 0.93
N ILE A 56 -5.29 -0.57 1.55
CA ILE A 56 -6.74 -0.60 1.81
C ILE A 56 -7.53 -0.70 0.51
N GLY A 57 -7.15 0.04 -0.53
CA GLY A 57 -7.74 -0.07 -1.86
C GLY A 57 -7.61 -1.48 -2.44
N GLY A 58 -6.44 -2.11 -2.30
CA GLY A 58 -6.20 -3.51 -2.66
C GLY A 58 -7.13 -4.48 -1.91
N VAL A 59 -7.37 -4.24 -0.62
CA VAL A 59 -8.32 -5.01 0.19
C VAL A 59 -9.73 -4.92 -0.36
N LEU A 60 -10.20 -3.73 -0.73
CA LEU A 60 -11.53 -3.54 -1.29
C LEU A 60 -11.68 -4.21 -2.67
N VAL A 61 -10.63 -4.20 -3.50
CA VAL A 61 -10.62 -4.93 -4.78
C VAL A 61 -10.77 -6.42 -4.56
N LEU A 62 -10.00 -7.01 -3.64
CA LEU A 62 -10.03 -8.44 -3.34
C LEU A 62 -11.37 -8.87 -2.72
N ILE A 63 -11.95 -8.08 -1.82
CA ILE A 63 -13.32 -8.29 -1.33
C ILE A 63 -14.31 -8.23 -2.50
N GLY A 64 -14.19 -7.23 -3.36
CA GLY A 64 -15.02 -7.08 -4.54
C GLY A 64 -14.95 -8.30 -5.46
N LEU A 65 -13.75 -8.86 -5.67
CA LEU A 65 -13.53 -10.06 -6.47
C LEU A 65 -14.11 -11.30 -5.80
N ALA A 66 -13.92 -11.46 -4.48
CA ALA A 66 -14.50 -12.55 -3.71
C ALA A 66 -16.03 -12.61 -3.83
N THR A 67 -16.70 -11.45 -3.77
CA THR A 67 -18.17 -11.37 -3.94
C THR A 67 -18.65 -11.71 -5.35
N LEU A 68 -17.79 -11.63 -6.37
CA LEU A 68 -18.13 -12.09 -7.73
C LEU A 68 -17.99 -13.60 -7.89
N VAL A 69 -16.98 -14.19 -7.24
CA VAL A 69 -16.75 -15.64 -7.28
C VAL A 69 -17.83 -16.39 -6.50
N GLN A 70 -18.32 -15.83 -5.39
CA GLN A 70 -19.41 -16.40 -4.59
C GLN A 70 -20.50 -15.34 -4.33
N PRO A 71 -21.42 -15.13 -5.30
CA PRO A 71 -22.53 -14.20 -5.12
C PRO A 71 -23.41 -14.61 -3.92
N GLY A 72 -23.54 -13.73 -2.92
CA GLY A 72 -24.30 -13.99 -1.69
C GLY A 72 -23.52 -14.68 -0.57
N GLY A 73 -22.25 -15.05 -0.80
CA GLY A 73 -21.34 -15.54 0.24
C GLY A 73 -20.79 -14.42 1.12
N THR A 74 -20.14 -14.78 2.23
CA THR A 74 -19.44 -13.80 3.06
C THR A 74 -18.29 -13.18 2.27
N PRO A 75 -18.05 -11.86 2.39
CA PRO A 75 -16.98 -11.16 1.66
C PRO A 75 -15.56 -11.64 2.00
N MET A 76 -15.42 -12.53 2.97
CA MET A 76 -14.16 -13.01 3.55
C MET A 76 -14.08 -14.54 3.42
N SER A 77 -14.24 -15.04 2.19
CA SER A 77 -14.09 -16.47 1.89
C SER A 77 -12.64 -16.92 2.07
N TRP A 78 -12.43 -18.22 2.30
CA TRP A 78 -11.09 -18.81 2.44
C TRP A 78 -10.17 -18.48 1.26
N GLY A 79 -10.72 -18.44 0.03
CA GLY A 79 -9.96 -18.12 -1.18
C GLY A 79 -9.50 -16.66 -1.20
N ALA A 80 -10.35 -15.73 -0.75
CA ALA A 80 -9.97 -14.32 -0.62
C ALA A 80 -8.82 -14.15 0.39
N LEU A 81 -8.90 -14.83 1.53
CA LEU A 81 -7.89 -14.80 2.58
C LEU A 81 -6.54 -15.36 2.11
N PHE A 82 -6.54 -16.45 1.33
CA PHE A 82 -5.30 -16.93 0.71
C PHE A 82 -4.76 -15.97 -0.34
N GLY A 83 -5.62 -15.34 -1.14
CA GLY A 83 -5.20 -14.28 -2.06
C GLY A 83 -4.47 -13.15 -1.32
N PHE A 84 -5.04 -12.68 -0.21
CA PHE A 84 -4.39 -11.71 0.68
C PHE A 84 -3.04 -12.19 1.21
N ALA A 85 -3.00 -13.42 1.73
CA ALA A 85 -1.80 -14.00 2.29
C ALA A 85 -0.66 -14.03 1.27
N VAL A 86 -0.92 -14.52 0.06
CA VAL A 86 0.10 -14.63 -0.99
C VAL A 86 0.62 -13.25 -1.41
N ILE A 87 -0.27 -12.27 -1.59
CA ILE A 87 0.13 -10.90 -1.97
C ILE A 87 0.98 -10.26 -0.88
N LEU A 88 0.55 -10.34 0.38
CA LEU A 88 1.26 -9.78 1.53
C LEU A 88 2.61 -10.46 1.78
N LEU A 89 2.69 -11.79 1.66
CA LEU A 89 3.94 -12.52 1.79
C LEU A 89 4.89 -12.17 0.63
N GLY A 90 4.38 -12.10 -0.59
CA GLY A 90 5.16 -11.74 -1.78
C GLY A 90 5.74 -10.33 -1.67
N ILE A 91 4.91 -9.33 -1.35
CA ILE A 91 5.34 -7.93 -1.15
C ILE A 91 6.33 -7.85 0.02
N GLY A 92 6.07 -8.54 1.12
CA GLY A 92 6.92 -8.50 2.29
C GLY A 92 8.31 -9.11 2.06
N LEU A 93 8.37 -10.24 1.33
CA LEU A 93 9.64 -10.85 0.91
C LEU A 93 10.41 -9.95 -0.06
N LEU A 94 9.70 -9.35 -1.03
CA LEU A 94 10.30 -8.43 -2.00
C LEU A 94 10.89 -7.20 -1.30
N ALA A 95 10.15 -6.56 -0.39
CA ALA A 95 10.59 -5.39 0.36
C ALA A 95 11.82 -5.65 1.24
N ARG A 96 11.95 -6.87 1.79
CA ARG A 96 13.13 -7.24 2.60
C ARG A 96 14.33 -7.66 1.77
N ARG A 97 14.12 -8.38 0.67
CA ARG A 97 15.20 -8.91 -0.18
C ARG A 97 15.75 -7.84 -1.13
N TYR A 98 14.88 -6.99 -1.65
CA TYR A 98 15.18 -5.94 -2.61
C TYR A 98 14.47 -4.63 -2.19
N PRO A 99 14.92 -3.99 -1.11
CA PRO A 99 14.28 -2.75 -0.60
C PRO A 99 14.39 -1.57 -1.58
N THR A 100 15.30 -1.66 -2.56
CA THR A 100 15.45 -0.68 -3.65
C THR A 100 14.59 -1.00 -4.87
N PHE A 101 13.84 -2.10 -4.85
CA PHE A 101 12.99 -2.50 -5.97
C PHE A 101 11.90 -1.44 -6.21
N GLY A 102 11.90 -0.85 -7.41
CA GLY A 102 10.98 0.24 -7.77
C GLY A 102 11.51 1.65 -7.49
N TRP A 103 12.73 1.80 -6.96
CA TRP A 103 13.37 3.11 -6.73
C TRP A 103 13.48 3.97 -7.99
N SER A 104 13.79 3.37 -9.14
CA SER A 104 13.93 4.12 -10.40
C SER A 104 12.61 4.49 -11.07
N ARG A 105 11.46 4.05 -10.51
CA ARG A 105 10.13 4.31 -11.08
C ARG A 105 9.41 5.48 -10.44
N ASP A 106 9.96 6.03 -9.37
CA ASP A 106 9.39 7.10 -8.59
C ASP A 106 10.50 8.12 -8.35
N GLU A 107 10.30 9.37 -8.74
CA GLU A 107 11.21 10.49 -8.45
C GLU A 107 10.56 11.48 -7.48
N GLY A 108 9.30 11.26 -7.08
CA GLY A 108 8.55 12.18 -6.21
C GLY A 108 9.10 12.28 -4.79
N TRP A 109 10.00 11.39 -4.41
CA TRP A 109 10.72 11.44 -3.15
C TRP A 109 12.00 12.30 -3.21
N LYS A 110 12.46 12.71 -4.40
CA LYS A 110 13.69 13.49 -4.55
C LYS A 110 13.42 14.96 -4.22
N VAL A 111 13.94 15.46 -3.11
CA VAL A 111 14.05 16.91 -2.90
C VAL A 111 15.14 17.45 -3.83
N LYS A 112 14.76 18.40 -4.70
CA LYS A 112 15.63 19.06 -5.70
C LYS A 112 16.29 18.14 -6.74
N GLY A 113 15.75 16.94 -6.98
CA GLY A 113 16.11 16.10 -8.13
C GLY A 113 17.39 15.26 -8.03
N ASP A 114 18.22 15.46 -6.98
CA ASP A 114 19.56 14.83 -6.85
C ASP A 114 19.83 14.14 -5.50
N SER A 115 18.82 13.99 -4.63
CA SER A 115 18.96 13.30 -3.35
C SER A 115 18.89 11.78 -3.51
N GLU A 116 19.69 11.03 -2.73
CA GLU A 116 19.50 9.60 -2.49
C GLU A 116 18.51 9.39 -1.33
N ARG A 117 17.68 8.34 -1.36
CA ARG A 117 16.77 8.06 -0.24
C ARG A 117 17.58 7.75 1.02
N SER A 118 17.18 8.34 2.15
CA SER A 118 17.84 8.13 3.44
C SER A 118 17.83 6.66 3.89
N ASP A 119 18.85 6.26 4.66
CA ASP A 119 18.91 4.92 5.28
C ASP A 119 17.66 4.61 6.11
N THR A 120 17.09 5.65 6.75
CA THR A 120 15.82 5.58 7.48
C THR A 120 14.67 5.05 6.61
N TYR A 121 14.62 5.46 5.33
CA TYR A 121 13.63 4.94 4.39
C TYR A 121 13.83 3.46 4.11
N MET A 122 15.07 3.03 3.88
CA MET A 122 15.36 1.62 3.60
C MET A 122 14.95 0.74 4.78
N ASP A 123 15.20 1.20 6.00
CA ASP A 123 14.79 0.49 7.20
C ASP A 123 13.27 0.50 7.38
N LEU A 124 12.59 1.58 6.99
CA LEU A 124 11.14 1.63 6.96
C LEU A 124 10.54 0.62 5.96
N VAL A 125 11.13 0.47 4.76
CA VAL A 125 10.68 -0.50 3.75
C VAL A 125 10.90 -1.93 4.25
N LYS A 126 12.07 -2.24 4.84
CA LYS A 126 12.34 -3.56 5.43
C LYS A 126 11.39 -3.86 6.59
N PHE A 127 11.09 -2.86 7.42
CA PHE A 127 10.14 -2.99 8.52
C PHE A 127 8.71 -3.19 8.01
N GLY A 128 8.27 -2.40 7.03
CA GLY A 128 6.99 -2.61 6.35
C GLY A 128 6.90 -4.00 5.71
N GLY A 129 8.01 -4.50 5.17
CA GLY A 129 8.11 -5.87 4.66
C GLY A 129 7.94 -6.93 5.75
N LEU A 130 8.52 -6.71 6.94
CA LEU A 130 8.28 -7.59 8.11
C LEU A 130 6.81 -7.59 8.52
N VAL A 131 6.20 -6.41 8.66
CA VAL A 131 4.78 -6.27 9.01
C VAL A 131 3.89 -6.96 7.99
N SER A 132 4.20 -6.80 6.70
CA SER A 132 3.50 -7.45 5.60
C SER A 132 3.59 -8.98 5.68
N ILE A 133 4.77 -9.53 6.02
CA ILE A 133 4.92 -10.97 6.23
C ILE A 133 4.06 -11.44 7.40
N CYS A 134 4.13 -10.76 8.55
CA CYS A 134 3.35 -11.11 9.74
C CYS A 134 1.85 -11.13 9.47
N LEU A 135 1.34 -10.07 8.82
CA LEU A 135 -0.06 -9.99 8.39
C LEU A 135 -0.41 -11.10 7.40
N GLY A 136 0.42 -11.30 6.37
CA GLY A 136 0.21 -12.35 5.37
C GLY A 136 0.13 -13.75 5.98
N SER A 137 0.99 -14.07 6.95
CA SER A 137 0.92 -15.32 7.70
C SER A 137 -0.35 -15.44 8.55
N ALA A 138 -0.83 -14.36 9.18
CA ALA A 138 -2.08 -14.37 9.92
C ALA A 138 -3.28 -14.64 8.99
N PHE A 139 -3.34 -13.99 7.82
CA PHE A 139 -4.36 -14.24 6.81
C PHE A 139 -4.31 -15.66 6.25
N PHE A 140 -3.11 -16.24 6.11
CA PHE A 140 -2.95 -17.63 5.68
C PHE A 140 -3.58 -18.59 6.69
N VAL A 141 -3.27 -18.42 7.98
CA VAL A 141 -3.82 -19.26 9.06
C VAL A 141 -5.34 -19.11 9.15
N LEU A 142 -5.86 -17.88 9.06
CA LEU A 142 -7.31 -17.63 9.04
C LEU A 142 -8.00 -18.27 7.84
N GLY A 143 -7.38 -18.19 6.65
CA GLY A 143 -7.86 -18.85 5.44
C GLY A 143 -7.93 -20.38 5.60
N LEU A 144 -6.93 -20.98 6.24
CA LEU A 144 -6.92 -22.42 6.56
C LEU A 144 -8.04 -22.79 7.54
N ILE A 145 -8.25 -22.01 8.61
CA ILE A 145 -9.31 -22.28 9.58
C ILE A 145 -10.68 -22.25 8.89
N ILE A 146 -10.95 -21.23 8.08
CA ILE A 146 -12.24 -21.08 7.38
C ILE A 146 -12.42 -22.13 6.28
N LEU A 147 -11.35 -22.64 5.69
CA LEU A 147 -11.43 -23.75 4.72
C LEU A 147 -11.85 -25.07 5.39
N LEU A 148 -11.43 -25.29 6.64
CA LEU A 148 -11.59 -26.55 7.37
C LEU A 148 -12.86 -26.62 8.23
N VAL A 149 -13.57 -25.50 8.39
CA VAL A 149 -14.84 -25.37 9.14
C VAL A 149 -16.00 -25.26 8.17
#